data_AF-A0A969AP40-F1
#
_entry.id   AF-A0A969AP40-F1
#
_cell.length_a   1.000
_cell.length_b   1.000
_cell.length_c   1.000
_cell.angle_alpha   90.00
_cell.angle_beta   90.00
_cell.angle_gamma   90.00
#
_symmetry.space_group_name_H-M   'P 1'
#
loop_
_entity.id
_entity.type
_entity.pdbx_description
1 polymer ?
#
loop_
_entity_poly.entity_id
_entity_poly.type
_entity_poly.pdbx_seq_one_letter_code
_entity_poly.pdbx_strand_id
1 'polypeptide(L)' 'MPALTLRPGVSIRLKSQPTHIPAFLVMGCQGDRAWIRQPQWPCHVQLCVPVTKIACCRPRFPLGLLV' A
#
# COMPACT_ATOMS: atom_id res chain seq x y z
N MET A 1 -5.44 -19.24 3.66
CA MET A 1 -5.77 -17.81 3.86
C MET A 1 -4.87 -16.99 2.95
N PRO A 2 -5.38 -16.07 2.12
CA PRO A 2 -4.53 -15.31 1.21
C PRO A 2 -3.59 -14.43 2.03
N ALA A 3 -2.31 -14.80 2.04
CA ALA A 3 -1.26 -13.98 2.64
C ALA A 3 -1.11 -12.73 1.76
N LEU A 4 -1.40 -11.58 2.34
CA LEU A 4 -1.34 -10.32 1.63
C LEU A 4 0.13 -9.88 1.58
N THR A 5 0.85 -10.34 0.56
CA THR A 5 2.28 -10.01 0.38
C THR A 5 2.40 -8.56 -0.08
N LEU A 6 2.54 -7.63 0.87
CA LEU A 6 2.88 -6.25 0.57
C LEU A 6 4.36 -6.19 0.19
N ARG A 7 4.66 -5.53 -0.94
CA ARG A 7 6.03 -5.24 -1.35
C ARG A 7 6.30 -3.75 -1.20
N PRO A 8 7.52 -3.35 -0.80
CA PRO A 8 7.94 -1.95 -0.90
C PRO A 8 7.77 -1.45 -2.33
N GLY A 9 7.32 -0.20 -2.50
CA GLY A 9 7.06 0.42 -3.79
C GLY A 9 5.62 0.27 -4.31
N VAL A 10 4.79 -0.55 -3.67
CA VAL A 10 3.39 -0.72 -4.08
C VAL A 10 2.54 0.45 -3.59
N SER A 11 1.62 0.91 -4.44
CA SER A 11 0.60 1.89 -4.05
C SER A 11 -0.63 1.19 -3.48
N ILE A 12 -1.07 1.63 -2.30
CA ILE A 12 -2.20 1.08 -1.56
C ILE A 12 -3.18 2.17 -1.15
N ARG A 13 -4.41 1.77 -0.79
CA ARG A 13 -5.38 2.63 -0.11
C ARG A 13 -5.76 2.03 1.23
N LEU A 14 -6.20 2.85 2.16
CA LEU A 14 -6.77 2.38 3.42
C LEU A 14 -8.28 2.17 3.26
N LYS A 15 -8.85 1.18 3.95
CA LYS A 15 -10.30 0.91 3.96
C LYS A 15 -11.14 2.11 4.40
N SER A 16 -10.58 2.94 5.27
CA SER A 16 -11.22 4.16 5.80
C SER A 16 -10.75 5.44 5.10
N GLN A 17 -10.04 5.32 3.98
CA GLN A 17 -9.52 6.47 3.27
C GLN A 17 -10.64 7.11 2.44
N PRO A 18 -10.92 8.40 2.65
CA PRO A 18 -11.87 9.10 1.80
C PRO A 18 -11.30 9.26 0.38
N THR A 19 -12.20 9.21 -0.61
CA THR A 19 -11.87 9.13 -2.05
C THR A 19 -11.05 10.30 -2.58
N HIS A 20 -11.07 11.44 -1.90
CA HIS A 20 -10.30 12.64 -2.26
C HIS A 20 -8.81 12.54 -1.91
N ILE A 21 -8.42 11.60 -1.05
CA ILE A 21 -7.03 11.45 -0.62
C ILE A 21 -6.28 10.54 -1.61
N PRO A 22 -5.07 10.94 -2.08
CA PRO A 22 -4.27 10.12 -2.99
C PRO A 22 -3.79 8.82 -2.34
N ALA A 23 -3.50 7.82 -3.17
CA ALA A 23 -2.97 6.54 -2.71
C ALA A 23 -1.66 6.71 -1.93
N PHE A 24 -1.43 5.80 -0.99
CA PHE A 24 -0.20 5.76 -0.22
C PHE A 24 0.79 4.78 -0.84
N LEU A 25 2.08 5.07 -0.73
CA LEU A 25 3.16 4.22 -1.22
C LEU A 25 3.76 3.45 -0.04
N VAL A 26 3.83 2.12 -0.17
CA VAL A 26 4.42 1.24 0.84
C VAL A 26 5.92 1.41 0.84
N MET A 27 6.47 1.87 1.95
CA MET A 27 7.92 1.99 2.17
C MET A 27 8.52 0.70 2.70
N GLY A 28 7.76 -0.04 3.50
CA GLY A 28 8.20 -1.31 4.07
C GLY A 28 7.06 -2.02 4.77
N CYS A 29 7.23 -3.32 5.01
CA CYS A 29 6.29 -4.16 5.72
C CYS A 29 7.05 -5.04 6.72
N GLN A 30 6.52 -5.16 7.92
CA GLN A 30 7.08 -6.00 8.97
C GLN A 30 5.93 -6.66 9.73
N GLY A 31 5.79 -7.98 9.57
CA GLY A 31 4.69 -8.76 10.15
C GLY A 31 3.32 -8.20 9.73
N ASP A 32 2.52 -7.82 10.71
CA ASP A 32 1.15 -7.30 10.54
C ASP A 32 1.07 -5.78 10.33
N ARG A 33 2.21 -5.10 10.15
CA ARG A 33 2.27 -3.64 10.00
C ARG A 33 2.99 -3.25 8.71
N ALA A 34 2.52 -2.16 8.10
CA ALA A 34 3.14 -1.56 6.94
C ALA A 34 3.42 -0.08 7.19
N TRP A 35 4.58 0.38 6.74
CA TRP A 35 4.95 1.79 6.70
C TRP A 35 4.60 2.34 5.34
N ILE A 36 3.79 3.39 5.34
CA ILE A 36 3.22 3.97 4.14
C ILE A 36 3.46 5.46 4.15
N ARG A 37 3.56 6.07 2.98
CA ARG A 37 3.71 7.53 2.85
C ARG A 37 2.87 8.07 1.70
N GLN A 38 2.55 9.36 1.74
CA GLN A 38 2.02 10.01 0.55
C GLN A 38 3.15 10.66 -0.25
N PRO A 39 3.09 10.66 -1.59
CA PRO A 39 4.09 11.35 -2.42
C PRO A 39 4.18 12.86 -2.12
N GLN A 40 3.05 13.45 -1.72
CA GLN A 40 2.93 14.88 -1.37
C GLN A 40 3.46 15.22 0.04
N TRP A 41 3.79 14.21 0.85
CA TRP A 41 4.30 14.45 2.21
C TRP A 41 5.80 14.69 2.21
N PRO A 42 6.32 15.46 3.18
CA PRO A 42 7.75 15.54 3.41
C PRO A 42 8.36 14.15 3.61
N CYS A 43 9.58 13.93 3.13
CA CYS A 43 10.23 12.61 3.12
C CYS A 43 10.37 11.95 4.51
N HIS A 44 10.30 12.73 5.58
CA HIS A 44 10.38 12.26 6.97
C HIS A 44 9.02 11.83 7.55
N VAL A 45 7.91 12.09 6.87
CA VAL A 45 6.57 11.73 7.35
C VAL A 45 6.15 10.38 6.77
N GLN A 46 6.00 9.41 7.68
CA GLN A 46 5.53 8.06 7.38
C GLN A 46 4.49 7.63 8.40
N LEU A 47 3.52 6.83 7.95
CA LEU A 47 2.48 6.25 8.78
C LEU A 47 2.70 4.76 8.93
N CYS A 48 2.62 4.27 10.17
CA CYS A 48 2.56 2.85 10.45
C CYS A 48 1.08 2.44 10.57
N VAL A 49 0.62 1.56 9.69
CA VAL A 49 -0.76 1.07 9.67
C VAL A 49 -0.79 -0.45 9.70
N PRO A 50 -1.80 -1.06 10.35
CA PRO A 50 -1.96 -2.50 10.32
C PRO A 50 -2.42 -2.96 8.92
N VAL A 51 -1.90 -4.10 8.47
CA VAL A 51 -2.20 -4.67 7.14
C VAL A 51 -3.69 -4.94 6.96
N THR A 52 -4.42 -5.23 8.05
CA THR A 52 -5.87 -5.43 8.05
C THR A 52 -6.67 -4.19 7.62
N LYS A 53 -6.12 -2.99 7.78
CA LYS A 53 -6.74 -1.72 7.38
C LYS A 53 -6.43 -1.36 5.93
N ILE A 54 -5.57 -2.12 5.25
CA ILE A 54 -5.21 -1.88 3.86
C ILE A 54 -6.30 -2.48 2.97
N ALA A 55 -6.90 -1.61 2.16
CA ALA A 55 -7.71 -1.99 1.01
C ALA A 55 -6.76 -1.95 -0.18
N CYS A 56 -6.04 -3.04 -0.44
CA CYS A 56 -5.10 -3.05 -1.56
C CYS A 56 -5.77 -2.53 -2.82
N CYS A 57 -5.17 -1.50 -3.44
CA CYS A 57 -5.43 -1.24 -4.84
C CYS A 57 -5.01 -2.52 -5.55
N ARG A 58 -5.99 -3.22 -6.16
CA ARG A 58 -5.73 -4.41 -6.96
C ARG A 58 -4.52 -4.14 -7.83
N PRO A 59 -3.54 -5.05 -7.89
CA PRO A 59 -2.47 -4.92 -8.86
C PRO A 59 -3.12 -4.86 -10.24
N ARG A 60 -3.12 -3.68 -10.87
CA ARG A 60 -3.08 -3.58 -12.33
C ARG A 60 -1.68 -4.00 -12.74
N PHE A 61 -1.33 -5.26 -12.51
CA PHE A 61 -0.35 -5.91 -13.36
C PHE A 61 -1.16 -6.42 -14.55
N PRO A 62 -0.82 -6.03 -15.79
CA PRO A 62 -1.34 -6.75 -16.94
C PRO A 62 -0.81 -8.17 -16.82
N LEU A 63 -1.70 -9.13 -16.56
CA LEU A 63 -1.48 -10.51 -16.95
C LEU A 63 -1.28 -10.50 -18.47
N GLY A 64 -0.03 -10.51 -18.92
CA GLY A 64 0.27 -10.37 -20.34
C GLY A 64 1.76 -10.27 -20.63
N LEU A 65 2.58 -11.15 -20.07
CA LEU A 65 3.83 -11.56 -20.72
C LEU A 65 4.29 -12.91 -20.16
N LEU A 66 3.66 -13.96 -20.67
CA LEU A 66 4.15 -15.33 -20.56
C LEU A 66 3.79 -16.03 -21.86
N VAL A 67 4.42 -15.60 -22.96
CA VAL A 67 4.78 -16.37 -24.17
C VAL A 67 5.96 -15.65 -24.81
#